data_AF-A0ABD1DHM3-F1
#
_entry.id   AF-A0ABD1DHM3-F1
#
_cell.length_a   1.000
_cell.length_b   1.000
_cell.length_c   1.000
_cell.angle_alpha   90.00
_cell.angle_beta   90.00
_cell.angle_gamma   90.00
#
_symmetry.space_group_name_H-M   'P 1'
#
loop_
_entity.id
_entity.type
_entity.pdbx_description
1 polymer ?
#
loop_
_entity_poly.entity_id
_entity_poly.type
_entity_poly.pdbx_seq_one_letter_code
_entity_poly.pdbx_strand_id
1 'polypeptide(L)'
;MVLVELILLLVVAAGLWLLLYLRTKSFASRLPAVQPYHPVIGNALLFVGKTDEQRFLNIVRAFAHPARLFKFMVAGYPMLVTNEPEVAQKILTSTECLEKPFLYDFFKLDYGLFAAHLLLGH
;
A
#
# COMPACT_ATOMS: atom_id res chain seq x y z
N MET A 1 -26.79 -28.85 -13.60
CA MET A 1 -25.47 -28.98 -14.25
C MET A 1 -24.84 -27.60 -14.42
N VAL A 2 -25.44 -26.70 -15.21
CA VAL A 2 -24.95 -25.33 -15.46
C VAL A 2 -24.67 -24.50 -14.20
N LEU A 3 -25.55 -24.54 -13.19
CA LEU A 3 -25.34 -23.79 -11.94
C LEU A 3 -24.10 -24.27 -11.16
N VAL A 4 -23.86 -25.58 -11.15
CA VAL A 4 -22.72 -26.18 -10.45
C VAL A 4 -21.41 -25.82 -11.16
N GLU A 5 -21.41 -25.85 -12.50
CA GLU A 5 -20.28 -25.41 -13.32
C GLU A 5 -19.97 -23.92 -13.13
N LEU A 6 -21.00 -23.08 -13.04
CA LEU A 6 -20.84 -21.63 -12.81
C LEU A 6 -20.26 -21.33 -11.42
N ILE A 7 -20.73 -22.03 -10.38
CA ILE A 7 -20.19 -21.92 -9.01
C ILE A 7 -18.74 -22.38 -8.98
N LEU A 8 -18.41 -23.49 -9.64
CA LEU A 8 -17.04 -24.00 -9.71
C LEU A 8 -16.10 -22.99 -10.39
N LEU A 9 -16.53 -22.38 -11.51
CA LEU A 9 -15.77 -21.34 -12.20
C LEU A 9 -15.54 -20.11 -11.32
N LEU A 10 -16.55 -19.66 -10.58
CA LEU A 10 -16.41 -18.54 -9.65
C LEU A 10 -15.43 -18.83 -8.51
N VAL A 11 -15.47 -20.04 -7.94
CA VAL A 11 -14.53 -20.45 -6.88
C VAL A 11 -13.11 -20.51 -7.41
N VAL A 12 -12.90 -21.08 -8.59
CA VAL A 12 -11.57 -21.14 -9.22
C VAL A 12 -11.05 -19.74 -9.55
N ALA A 13 -11.89 -18.87 -10.13
CA ALA A 13 -11.52 -17.49 -10.44
C ALA A 13 -11.18 -16.69 -9.17
N ALA A 14 -11.97 -16.82 -8.11
CA ALA A 14 -11.71 -16.18 -6.82
C ALA A 14 -10.42 -16.70 -6.17
N GLY A 15 -10.18 -18.01 -6.24
CA GLY A 15 -8.95 -18.64 -5.76
C GLY A 15 -7.71 -18.13 -6.51
N LEU A 16 -7.77 -18.09 -7.84
CA LEU A 16 -6.69 -17.55 -8.68
C LEU A 16 -6.46 -16.07 -8.40
N TRP A 17 -7.51 -15.27 -8.30
CA TRP A 17 -7.41 -13.85 -7.96
C TRP A 17 -6.79 -13.63 -6.59
N LEU A 18 -7.20 -14.40 -5.58
CA LEU A 18 -6.62 -14.36 -4.24
C LEU A 18 -5.13 -14.76 -4.24
N LEU A 19 -4.76 -15.81 -4.98
CA LEU A 19 -3.37 -16.25 -5.10
C LEU A 19 -2.49 -15.18 -5.77
N LEU A 20 -2.98 -14.58 -6.85
CA LEU A 20 -2.29 -13.48 -7.53
C LEU A 20 -2.16 -12.26 -6.60
N TYR A 21 -3.24 -11.88 -5.93
CA TYR A 21 -3.26 -10.80 -4.94
C TYR A 21 -2.27 -11.03 -3.79
N LEU A 22 -2.19 -12.25 -3.26
CA LEU A 22 -1.23 -12.60 -2.22
C LEU A 22 0.21 -12.64 -2.75
N ARG A 23 0.43 -13.11 -3.99
CA ARG A 23 1.75 -13.08 -4.64
C ARG A 23 2.28 -11.66 -4.79
N THR A 24 1.45 -10.73 -5.25
CA THR A 24 1.83 -9.31 -5.40
C THR A 24 2.22 -8.68 -4.05
N LYS A 25 1.76 -9.24 -2.93
CA LYS A 25 2.12 -8.78 -1.58
C LYS A 25 3.33 -9.49 -0.98
N SER A 26 3.86 -10.51 -1.65
CA SER A 26 4.95 -11.34 -1.13
C SER A 26 6.22 -10.53 -0.89
N PHE A 27 6.52 -9.51 -1.71
CA PHE A 27 7.71 -8.67 -1.53
C PHE A 27 7.73 -7.96 -0.16
N ALA A 28 6.56 -7.52 0.32
CA ALA A 28 6.42 -6.85 1.60
C ALA A 28 6.15 -7.82 2.77
N SER A 29 6.08 -9.14 2.53
CA SER A 29 5.77 -10.13 3.57
C SER A 29 6.77 -10.08 4.74
N ARG A 30 8.04 -9.81 4.44
CA ARG A 30 9.15 -9.77 5.42
C ARG A 30 9.20 -8.50 6.26
N LEU A 31 8.45 -7.47 5.88
CA LEU A 31 8.45 -6.20 6.60
C LEU A 31 7.47 -6.22 7.76
N PRO A 32 7.83 -5.62 8.91
CA PRO A 32 6.92 -5.47 10.03
C PRO A 32 5.73 -4.60 9.60
N ALA A 33 4.52 -4.99 10.00
CA ALA A 33 3.29 -4.28 9.70
C ALA A 33 2.90 -3.37 10.86
N VAL A 34 2.38 -2.19 10.54
CA VAL A 34 1.69 -1.34 11.53
C VAL A 34 0.50 -2.11 12.12
N GLN A 35 0.32 -2.02 13.43
CA GLN A 35 -0.80 -2.66 14.12
C GLN A 35 -1.96 -1.67 14.31
N PRO A 36 -3.23 -2.14 14.29
CA PRO A 36 -3.67 -3.50 14.00
C PRO A 36 -3.60 -3.83 12.49
N TYR A 37 -3.16 -5.05 12.18
CA TYR A 37 -3.08 -5.59 10.81
C TYR A 37 -3.99 -6.79 10.63
N HIS A 38 -4.81 -6.78 9.59
CA HIS A 38 -5.64 -7.92 9.19
C HIS A 38 -5.29 -8.39 7.76
N PRO A 39 -5.21 -9.70 7.47
CA PRO A 39 -4.74 -10.20 6.16
C PRO A 39 -5.53 -9.67 4.95
N VAL A 40 -6.85 -9.50 5.10
CA VAL A 40 -7.75 -9.06 4.01
C VAL A 40 -7.87 -7.53 3.95
N ILE A 41 -8.27 -6.91 5.06
CA ILE A 41 -8.56 -5.46 5.14
C ILE A 41 -7.35 -4.61 5.51
N GLY A 42 -6.22 -5.21 5.87
CA GLY A 42 -4.99 -4.51 6.21
C GLY A 42 -5.14 -3.64 7.45
N ASN A 43 -4.84 -2.34 7.30
CA ASN A 43 -4.87 -1.34 8.36
C ASN A 43 -6.14 -0.49 8.35
N ALA A 44 -7.17 -0.86 7.58
CA ALA A 44 -8.40 -0.09 7.44
C ALA A 44 -9.10 0.24 8.77
N LEU A 45 -8.95 -0.63 9.78
CA LEU A 45 -9.50 -0.43 11.13
C LEU A 45 -8.95 0.83 11.84
N LEU A 46 -7.81 1.37 11.39
CA LEU A 46 -7.28 2.64 11.90
C LEU A 46 -8.09 3.86 11.45
N PHE A 47 -8.96 3.71 10.44
CA PHE A 47 -9.70 4.82 9.83
C PHE A 47 -11.22 4.68 9.91
N VAL A 48 -11.73 3.45 9.82
CA VAL A 48 -13.18 3.17 9.79
C VAL A 48 -13.80 3.52 11.15
N GLY A 49 -14.85 4.35 11.13
CA GLY A 49 -15.59 4.75 12.34
C GLY A 49 -14.83 5.65 13.32
N LYS A 50 -13.67 6.22 12.92
CA LYS A 50 -12.86 7.13 13.74
C LYS A 50 -13.10 8.59 13.35
N THR A 51 -13.02 9.49 14.34
CA THR A 51 -13.01 10.94 14.09
C THR A 51 -11.70 11.37 13.42
N ASP A 52 -11.66 12.58 12.84
CA ASP A 52 -10.46 13.06 12.16
C ASP A 52 -9.26 13.21 13.10
N GLU A 53 -9.48 13.66 14.34
CA GLU A 53 -8.45 13.68 15.37
C GLU A 53 -7.91 12.28 15.67
N GLN A 54 -8.79 11.30 15.83
CA GLN A 54 -8.38 9.91 16.08
C GLN A 54 -7.60 9.33 14.90
N ARG A 55 -8.02 9.64 13.67
CA ARG A 55 -7.30 9.25 12.44
C ARG A 55 -5.90 9.84 12.41
N PHE A 56 -5.78 11.14 12.70
CA PHE A 56 -4.49 11.82 12.76
C PHE A 56 -3.58 11.20 13.82
N LEU A 57 -4.08 10.99 15.05
CA LEU A 57 -3.33 10.33 16.11
C LEU A 57 -2.90 8.91 15.73
N ASN A 58 -3.76 8.15 15.04
CA ASN A 58 -3.42 6.82 14.54
C ASN A 58 -2.29 6.86 13.50
N ILE A 59 -2.28 7.84 12.61
CA ILE A 59 -1.19 8.06 11.65
C ILE A 59 0.11 8.39 12.41
N VAL A 60 0.08 9.34 13.34
CA VAL A 60 1.27 9.71 14.13
C VAL A 60 1.86 8.49 14.85
N ARG A 61 1.02 7.66 15.46
CA ARG A 61 1.46 6.40 16.10
C ARG A 61 2.03 5.41 15.09
N ALA A 62 1.46 5.32 13.89
CA ALA A 62 1.98 4.47 12.83
C ALA A 62 3.39 4.90 12.38
N PHE A 63 3.69 6.20 12.37
CA PHE A 63 5.03 6.71 12.05
C PHE A 63 6.04 6.57 13.20
N ALA A 64 5.58 6.45 14.44
CA ALA A 64 6.42 6.13 15.60
C ALA A 64 6.83 4.65 15.68
N HIS A 65 6.75 3.92 14.56
CA HIS A 65 7.08 2.51 14.49
C HIS A 65 8.59 2.27 14.77
N PRO A 66 8.97 1.25 15.56
CA PRO A 66 10.36 1.05 15.98
C PRO A 66 11.28 0.57 14.85
N ALA A 67 10.72 0.03 13.77
CA ALA A 67 11.50 -0.43 12.62
C ALA A 67 11.78 0.71 11.64
N ARG A 68 13.01 0.74 11.09
CA ARG A 68 13.47 1.72 10.09
C ARG A 68 12.71 1.65 8.76
N LEU A 69 12.19 0.47 8.43
CA LEU A 69 11.36 0.22 7.25
C LEU A 69 10.24 -0.75 7.63
N PHE A 70 9.01 -0.36 7.33
CA PHE A 70 7.80 -1.10 7.70
C PHE A 70 6.75 -0.95 6.62
N LYS A 71 5.65 -1.68 6.74
CA LYS A 71 4.54 -1.64 5.79
C LYS A 71 3.25 -1.14 6.40
N PHE A 72 2.48 -0.44 5.57
CA PHE A 72 1.15 0.02 5.85
C PHE A 72 0.22 -0.37 4.70
N MET A 73 -0.96 -0.91 4.99
CA MET A 73 -1.89 -1.35 3.95
C MET A 73 -2.93 -0.27 3.67
N VAL A 74 -2.96 0.24 2.44
CA VAL A 74 -3.96 1.20 1.96
C VAL A 74 -4.69 0.58 0.77
N ALA A 75 -6.03 0.56 0.82
CA ALA A 75 -6.87 0.06 -0.27
C ALA A 75 -6.46 -1.34 -0.79
N GLY A 76 -5.96 -2.21 0.10
CA GLY A 76 -5.51 -3.54 -0.26
C GLY A 76 -4.08 -3.63 -0.82
N TYR A 77 -3.35 -2.52 -0.97
CA TYR A 77 -1.95 -2.51 -1.43
C TYR A 77 -0.96 -2.21 -0.27
N PRO A 78 0.19 -2.91 -0.22
CA PRO A 78 1.23 -2.62 0.76
C PRO A 78 2.01 -1.37 0.35
N MET A 79 1.93 -0.32 1.16
CA MET A 79 2.81 0.84 1.10
C MET A 79 4.03 0.61 2.00
N LEU A 80 5.21 0.85 1.45
CA LEU A 80 6.45 0.89 2.21
C LEU A 80 6.55 2.25 2.91
N VAL A 81 6.83 2.23 4.20
CA VAL A 81 6.95 3.43 5.03
C VAL A 81 8.27 3.38 5.77
N THR A 82 8.96 4.51 5.81
CA THR A 82 10.18 4.70 6.58
C THR A 82 10.08 5.97 7.42
N ASN A 83 10.60 5.91 8.63
CA ASN A 83 10.79 7.05 9.52
C ASN A 83 12.29 7.38 9.70
N GLU A 84 13.15 6.74 8.92
CA GLU A 84 14.60 6.88 8.99
C GLU A 84 15.08 7.80 7.85
N PRO A 85 15.74 8.94 8.15
CA PRO A 85 16.19 9.89 7.13
C PRO A 85 17.11 9.27 6.08
N GLU A 86 18.04 8.38 6.46
CA GLU A 86 18.97 7.72 5.54
C GLU A 86 18.25 6.83 4.53
N VAL A 87 17.25 6.08 4.99
CA VAL A 87 16.45 5.20 4.14
C VAL A 87 15.57 6.03 3.21
N ALA A 88 14.95 7.09 3.74
CA ALA A 88 14.18 8.04 2.95
C ALA A 88 15.02 8.67 1.84
N GLN A 89 16.23 9.13 2.15
CA GLN A 89 17.16 9.69 1.17
C GLN A 89 17.50 8.67 0.08
N LYS A 90 17.81 7.43 0.46
CA LYS A 90 18.13 6.37 -0.52
C LYS A 90 16.95 6.07 -1.45
N ILE A 91 15.72 6.03 -0.92
CA ILE A 91 14.51 5.80 -1.72
C ILE A 91 14.27 6.99 -2.66
N LEU A 92 14.34 8.22 -2.14
CA LEU A 92 14.03 9.44 -2.90
C LEU A 92 15.09 9.80 -3.95
N THR A 93 16.31 9.28 -3.83
CA THR A 93 17.42 9.49 -4.79
C THR A 93 17.59 8.34 -5.79
N SER A 94 16.90 7.21 -5.59
CA SER A 94 16.97 6.05 -6.47
C SER A 94 16.09 6.23 -7.70
N THR A 95 16.66 6.08 -8.90
CA THR A 95 15.91 6.07 -10.16
C THR A 95 14.90 4.92 -10.23
N GLU A 96 15.15 3.81 -9.54
CA GLU A 96 14.25 2.64 -9.49
C GLU A 96 13.03 2.84 -8.59
N CYS A 97 13.05 3.83 -7.69
CA CYS A 97 11.97 4.08 -6.73
C CYS A 97 11.16 5.35 -7.01
N LEU A 98 11.54 6.10 -8.04
CA LEU A 98 10.92 7.37 -8.43
C LEU A 98 9.77 7.23 -9.45
N GLU A 99 9.49 6.01 -9.93
CA GLU A 99 8.36 5.76 -10.81
C GLU A 99 7.04 6.00 -10.04
N LYS A 100 6.37 7.12 -10.38
CA LYS A 100 5.24 7.71 -9.67
C LYS A 100 3.86 7.55 -10.34
N PRO A 101 3.45 6.40 -10.94
CA PRO A 101 2.07 6.31 -11.43
C PRO A 101 1.05 6.12 -10.28
N PHE A 102 1.23 5.12 -9.40
CA PHE A 102 0.13 4.70 -8.52
C PHE A 102 -0.36 5.75 -7.50
N LEU A 103 0.54 6.43 -6.78
CA LEU A 103 0.13 7.34 -5.70
C LEU A 103 -0.57 8.59 -6.25
N TYR A 104 -0.13 9.06 -7.41
CA TYR A 104 -0.66 10.25 -8.07
C TYR A 104 -2.04 10.01 -8.63
N ASP A 105 -2.20 8.89 -9.34
CA ASP A 105 -3.49 8.43 -9.85
C ASP A 105 -4.48 8.22 -8.70
N PHE A 106 -4.03 7.64 -7.56
CA PHE A 106 -4.88 7.38 -6.40
C PHE A 106 -5.43 8.66 -5.76
N PHE A 107 -4.61 9.71 -5.64
CA PHE A 107 -5.03 11.01 -5.10
C PHE A 107 -5.64 11.94 -6.15
N LYS A 108 -5.77 11.50 -7.41
CA LYS A 108 -6.20 12.32 -8.55
C LYS A 108 -5.41 13.63 -8.65
N LEU A 109 -4.11 13.55 -8.38
CA LEU A 109 -3.19 14.68 -8.52
C LEU A 109 -2.73 14.78 -9.98
N ASP A 110 -3.66 14.68 -10.92
CA ASP A 110 -3.39 14.59 -12.35
C ASP A 110 -2.88 15.92 -12.93
N TYR A 111 -3.04 17.01 -12.18
CA TYR A 111 -2.70 18.36 -12.58
C TYR A 111 -1.91 19.08 -11.48
N GLY A 112 -0.80 19.74 -11.86
CA GLY A 112 0.00 20.60 -10.98
C GLY A 112 1.48 20.23 -10.92
N LEU A 113 2.27 21.02 -10.17
CA LEU A 113 3.72 20.87 -10.04
C LEU A 113 4.14 19.46 -9.58
N PHE A 114 3.31 18.82 -8.76
CA PHE A 114 3.56 17.46 -8.28
C PHE A 114 3.39 16.39 -9.37
N ALA A 115 2.57 16.65 -10.40
CA ALA A 115 2.30 15.77 -11.54
C ALA A 115 3.26 16.00 -12.72
N ALA A 116 4.02 17.10 -12.68
CA ALA A 116 4.96 17.44 -13.74
C ALA A 116 6.03 16.35 -13.85
N HIS A 117 6.10 15.72 -15.02
CA HIS A 117 7.16 14.76 -15.32
C HIS A 117 8.50 15.49 -15.20
N LEU A 118 9.36 15.05 -14.29
CA LEU A 118 10.68 15.63 -14.11
C LEU A 118 11.52 15.26 -15.34
N LEU A 119 11.46 16.09 -16.38
CA LEU A 119 12.32 16.03 -17.56
C LEU A 119 13.72 16.52 -17.18
N LEU A 120 14.42 15.76 -16.32
CA LEU A 120 15.81 16.03 -15.96
C LEU A 120 16.65 14.77 -16.15
N GLY A 121 17.39 14.72 -17.26
CA GLY A 121 18.58 13.89 -17.40
C GLY A 121 18.75 13.13 -18.71
N HIS A 122 18.91 13.85 -19.82
CA HIS A 122 19.96 13.52 -20.79
C HIS A 122 21.23 14.27 -20.36
#